data_AF-U2WHY9-F1
#
_entry.id   AF-U2WHY9-F1
#
_cell.length_a   1.000
_cell.length_b   1.000
_cell.length_c   1.000
_cell.angle_alpha   90.00
_cell.angle_beta   90.00
_cell.angle_gamma   90.00
#
_symmetry.space_group_name_H-M   'P 1'
#
loop_
_entity.id
_entity.type
_entity.pdbx_description
1 polymer ?
#
loop_
_entity_poly.entity_id
_entity_poly.type
_entity_poly.pdbx_seq_one_letter_code
_entity_poly.pdbx_strand_id
1 'polypeptide(L)'
;MKNLKVIVTTLIIGISVIGMSASFSFRKNRNKNKTNTSKPAPTVGMANPASVYCEKQGGKSIIVKGSKGEYGVCQLKDGTTIEEWEYYRQNNTPQSFEAEIITGSPNPASKFCVDKGGSSVTIKDRKGKQKNVCKFKNGTQIDEWDYYRQNN
;
A
#
# COMPACT_ATOMS: atom_id res chain seq x y z
N MET A 1 80.96 -31.09 -2.11
CA MET A 1 80.96 -32.40 -1.42
C MET A 1 79.59 -33.03 -1.71
N LYS A 2 79.53 -34.01 -2.62
CA LYS A 2 79.23 -35.43 -2.31
C LYS A 2 77.81 -35.56 -1.72
N ASN A 3 76.77 -36.12 -2.36
CA ASN A 3 76.63 -37.39 -3.09
C ASN A 3 75.28 -37.35 -3.83
N LEU A 4 75.14 -37.63 -5.13
CA LEU A 4 75.26 -38.92 -5.84
C LEU A 4 74.43 -40.06 -5.25
N LYS A 5 73.30 -40.33 -5.92
CA LYS A 5 72.62 -41.61 -6.24
C LYS A 5 71.43 -41.18 -7.13
N VAL A 6 71.57 -41.10 -8.46
CA VAL A 6 71.55 -42.25 -9.41
C VAL A 6 70.56 -43.29 -8.87
N ILE A 7 69.42 -43.55 -9.51
CA ILE A 7 69.34 -44.62 -10.51
C ILE A 7 67.89 -44.66 -11.07
N VAL A 8 67.82 -44.55 -12.41
CA VAL A 8 67.07 -45.45 -13.31
C VAL A 8 65.55 -45.29 -13.34
N THR A 9 65.03 -44.48 -14.26
CA THR A 9 64.66 -44.84 -15.64
C THR A 9 63.52 -45.86 -15.72
N THR A 10 62.37 -45.41 -16.21
CA THR A 10 61.59 -46.07 -17.28
C THR A 10 60.72 -44.97 -17.89
N LEU A 11 61.23 -44.31 -18.94
CA LEU A 11 60.88 -44.61 -20.33
C LEU A 11 59.37 -44.55 -20.60
N ILE A 12 58.95 -43.32 -20.88
CA ILE A 12 58.03 -42.89 -21.93
C ILE A 12 57.64 -44.01 -22.90
N ILE A 13 56.35 -44.32 -22.94
CA ILE A 13 55.58 -44.62 -24.15
C ILE A 13 54.30 -43.80 -23.95
N GLY A 14 53.86 -42.88 -24.79
CA GLY A 14 54.05 -42.73 -26.21
C GLY A 14 52.70 -42.30 -26.76
N ILE A 15 52.47 -40.98 -26.73
CA ILE A 15 51.75 -40.16 -27.73
C ILE A 15 50.33 -40.59 -28.14
N SER A 16 49.34 -39.76 -27.79
CA SER A 16 48.48 -39.06 -28.76
C SER A 16 47.63 -38.00 -28.02
N VAL A 17 47.87 -36.68 -28.14
CA VAL A 17 47.54 -35.81 -29.30
C VAL A 17 46.01 -35.76 -29.47
N ILE A 18 45.25 -34.66 -29.41
CA ILE A 18 45.43 -33.21 -29.26
C ILE A 18 44.09 -32.67 -28.74
N GLY A 19 44.11 -31.61 -27.90
CA GLY A 19 42.93 -30.83 -27.56
C GLY A 19 43.29 -29.50 -26.88
N MET A 20 43.69 -28.53 -27.71
CA MET A 20 43.80 -27.06 -27.51
C MET A 20 42.95 -26.47 -26.35
N SER A 21 43.29 -25.42 -25.58
CA SER A 21 44.39 -24.45 -25.50
C SER A 21 44.16 -23.55 -24.26
N ALA A 22 45.26 -22.99 -23.73
CA ALA A 22 45.40 -21.72 -23.01
C ALA A 22 44.89 -21.54 -21.55
N SER A 23 45.84 -21.78 -20.63
CA SER A 23 46.28 -20.94 -19.49
C SER A 23 45.39 -19.78 -18.99
N PHE A 24 45.15 -19.72 -17.67
CA PHE A 24 45.58 -18.60 -16.79
C PHE A 24 45.21 -18.91 -15.33
N SER A 25 46.22 -19.08 -14.47
CA SER A 25 46.04 -19.02 -13.01
C SER A 25 45.72 -17.59 -12.61
N PHE A 26 44.49 -17.30 -12.16
CA PHE A 26 44.21 -16.06 -11.42
C PHE A 26 43.16 -16.23 -10.33
N ARG A 27 43.59 -15.85 -9.12
CA ARG A 27 42.82 -15.36 -7.96
C ARG A 27 41.74 -16.28 -7.38
N LYS A 28 42.04 -16.80 -6.19
CA LYS A 28 41.07 -17.00 -5.10
C LYS A 28 40.36 -15.67 -4.83
N ASN A 29 39.27 -15.41 -5.54
CA ASN A 29 38.41 -14.26 -5.29
C ASN A 29 37.35 -14.69 -4.28
N ARG A 30 37.31 -14.02 -3.12
CA ARG A 30 36.24 -14.18 -2.13
C ARG A 30 34.92 -13.79 -2.79
N ASN A 31 34.18 -14.74 -3.33
CA ASN A 31 32.80 -14.49 -3.68
C ASN A 31 31.98 -14.58 -2.39
N LYS A 32 31.70 -13.40 -1.83
CA LYS A 32 30.67 -13.21 -0.81
C LYS A 32 29.37 -13.75 -1.40
N ASN A 33 29.05 -15.02 -1.14
CA ASN A 33 27.67 -15.48 -1.21
C ASN A 33 26.94 -14.82 -0.04
N LYS A 34 26.53 -13.59 -0.35
CA LYS A 34 25.53 -12.79 0.31
C LYS A 34 24.47 -13.76 0.80
N THR A 35 24.38 -13.86 2.12
CA THR A 35 23.31 -14.53 2.83
C THR A 35 22.02 -14.28 2.07
N ASN A 36 21.45 -15.35 1.50
CA ASN A 36 20.04 -15.37 1.19
C ASN A 36 19.35 -15.23 2.55
N THR A 37 19.21 -13.98 2.99
CA THR A 37 18.20 -13.60 3.95
C THR A 37 16.92 -14.04 3.27
N SER A 38 16.43 -15.22 3.63
CA SER A 38 15.01 -15.49 3.61
C SER A 38 14.40 -14.39 4.48
N LYS A 39 14.12 -13.25 3.83
CA LYS A 39 13.28 -12.22 4.39
C LYS A 39 12.05 -13.00 4.87
N PRO A 40 11.66 -12.91 6.16
CA PRO A 40 10.39 -13.45 6.58
C PRO A 40 9.39 -13.02 5.52
N ALA A 41 8.68 -13.99 4.90
CA ALA A 41 7.63 -13.65 3.96
C ALA A 41 6.82 -12.55 4.65
N PRO A 42 6.73 -11.34 4.07
CA PRO A 42 6.01 -10.29 4.74
C PRO A 42 4.63 -10.88 5.01
N THR A 43 4.24 -10.92 6.28
CA THR A 43 2.84 -11.08 6.64
C THR A 43 2.11 -10.15 5.70
N VAL A 44 1.32 -10.68 4.78
CA VAL A 44 0.62 -9.88 3.79
C VAL A 44 -0.35 -9.04 4.60
N GLY A 45 0.11 -7.85 4.99
CA GLY A 45 -0.72 -6.83 5.56
C GLY A 45 -1.80 -6.48 4.54
N MET A 46 -2.89 -5.90 5.01
CA MET A 46 -3.90 -5.34 4.12
C MET A 46 -3.20 -4.53 3.01
N ALA A 47 -3.58 -4.78 1.76
CA ALA A 47 -2.96 -4.10 0.63
C ALA A 47 -3.10 -2.59 0.79
N ASN A 48 -2.06 -1.83 0.42
CA ASN A 48 -2.11 -0.37 0.46
C ASN A 48 -3.21 0.12 -0.49
N PRO A 49 -4.27 0.81 -0.02
CA PRO A 49 -5.36 1.29 -0.86
C PRO A 49 -4.89 2.15 -2.04
N ALA A 50 -3.84 2.96 -1.83
CA ALA A 50 -3.29 3.82 -2.87
C ALA A 50 -2.59 3.00 -3.99
N SER A 51 -1.80 1.99 -3.61
CA SER A 51 -1.14 1.11 -4.58
C SER A 51 -2.15 0.22 -5.32
N VAL A 52 -3.17 -0.28 -4.62
CA VAL A 52 -4.29 -1.01 -5.25
C VAL A 52 -5.04 -0.12 -6.24
N TYR A 53 -5.26 1.15 -5.89
CA TYR A 53 -5.89 2.09 -6.80
C TYR A 53 -5.02 2.35 -8.03
N CYS A 54 -3.71 2.54 -7.87
CA CYS A 54 -2.78 2.69 -8.99
C CYS A 54 -2.89 1.50 -9.98
N GLU A 55 -2.85 0.27 -9.46
CA GLU A 55 -2.99 -0.95 -10.27
C GLU A 55 -4.35 -1.04 -10.96
N LYS A 56 -5.44 -0.65 -10.27
CA LYS A 56 -6.78 -0.57 -10.85
C LYS A 56 -6.89 0.42 -12.02
N GLN A 57 -6.13 1.51 -11.97
CA GLN A 57 -6.03 2.48 -13.09
C GLN A 57 -5.10 1.99 -14.21
N GLY A 58 -4.57 0.76 -14.10
CA GLY A 58 -3.64 0.16 -15.06
C GLY A 58 -2.22 0.72 -14.96
N GLY A 59 -1.89 1.41 -13.86
CA GLY A 59 -0.56 1.88 -13.55
C GLY A 59 0.28 0.85 -12.79
N LYS A 60 1.54 1.20 -12.55
CA LYS A 60 2.49 0.42 -11.76
C LYS A 60 2.90 1.19 -10.50
N SER A 61 2.72 0.55 -9.35
CA SER A 61 3.21 1.02 -8.05
C SER A 61 4.73 0.88 -7.96
N ILE A 62 5.44 1.97 -7.69
CA ILE A 62 6.90 2.02 -7.57
C ILE A 62 7.29 2.73 -6.27
N ILE A 63 8.16 2.12 -5.47
CA ILE A 63 8.74 2.77 -4.29
C ILE A 63 9.95 3.60 -4.70
N VAL A 64 9.93 4.89 -4.37
CA VAL A 64 10.99 5.86 -4.65
C VAL A 64 11.62 6.31 -3.34
N LYS A 65 12.96 6.44 -3.33
CA LYS A 65 13.72 6.99 -2.21
C LYS A 65 13.78 8.51 -2.31
N GLY A 66 13.19 9.20 -1.33
CA GLY A 66 13.27 10.65 -1.17
C GLY A 66 14.14 11.06 0.01
N SER A 67 14.37 12.37 0.13
CA SER A 67 15.13 12.97 1.25
C SER A 67 14.47 12.75 2.62
N LYS A 68 13.15 12.54 2.64
CA LYS A 68 12.34 12.31 3.85
C LYS A 68 12.00 10.83 4.10
N GLY A 69 12.54 9.91 3.29
CA GLY A 69 12.21 8.48 3.34
C GLY A 69 11.67 7.96 2.02
N GLU A 70 11.17 6.73 2.05
CA GLU A 70 10.56 6.07 0.90
C GLU A 70 9.09 6.49 0.73
N TYR A 71 8.65 6.67 -0.52
CA TYR A 71 7.27 6.98 -0.88
C TYR A 71 6.85 6.23 -2.14
N GLY A 72 5.54 6.04 -2.36
CA GLY A 72 5.00 5.36 -3.52
C GLY A 72 4.68 6.33 -4.66
N VAL A 73 5.02 5.95 -5.90
CA VAL A 73 4.54 6.62 -7.11
C VAL A 73 3.79 5.64 -8.01
N CYS A 74 2.70 6.12 -8.60
CA CYS A 74 1.98 5.44 -9.65
C CYS A 74 2.52 5.88 -11.01
N GLN A 75 3.07 4.95 -11.77
CA GLN A 75 3.44 5.16 -13.17
C GLN A 75 2.30 4.67 -14.08
N LEU A 76 1.63 5.58 -14.75
CA LEU A 76 0.55 5.32 -15.69
C LEU A 76 1.09 4.88 -17.07
N LYS A 77 0.22 4.34 -17.92
CA LYS A 77 0.58 3.79 -19.25
C LYS A 77 1.10 4.83 -20.23
N ASP A 78 0.69 6.08 -20.07
CA ASP A 78 1.16 7.24 -20.84
C ASP A 78 2.54 7.74 -20.37
N GLY A 79 3.12 7.12 -19.33
CA GLY A 79 4.38 7.51 -18.72
C GLY A 79 4.23 8.54 -17.60
N THR A 80 3.03 9.07 -17.37
CA THR A 80 2.76 10.01 -16.28
C THR A 80 3.06 9.35 -14.94
N THR A 81 3.81 10.05 -14.09
CA THR A 81 4.15 9.59 -12.75
C THR A 81 3.56 10.53 -11.72
N ILE A 82 2.75 10.00 -10.81
CA ILE A 82 2.06 10.75 -9.75
C ILE A 82 2.25 10.03 -8.41
N GLU A 83 2.36 10.75 -7.29
CA GLU A 83 2.44 10.12 -5.96
C GLU A 83 1.15 9.35 -5.66
N GLU A 84 1.27 8.12 -5.15
CA GLU A 84 0.12 7.20 -5.07
C GLU A 84 -0.98 7.71 -4.14
N TRP A 85 -0.62 8.27 -2.98
CA TRP A 85 -1.61 8.79 -2.05
C TRP A 85 -2.28 10.07 -2.56
N GLU A 86 -1.55 10.91 -3.26
CA GLU A 86 -2.08 12.08 -3.93
C GLU A 86 -3.08 11.69 -5.00
N TYR A 87 -2.71 10.75 -5.87
CA TYR A 87 -3.61 10.22 -6.90
C TYR A 87 -4.84 9.56 -6.29
N TYR A 88 -4.63 8.74 -5.26
CA TYR A 88 -5.72 8.12 -4.53
C TYR A 88 -6.66 9.17 -3.93
N ARG A 89 -6.16 10.19 -3.22
CA ARG A 89 -7.00 11.22 -2.60
C ARG A 89 -7.73 12.06 -3.63
N GLN A 90 -7.08 12.47 -4.72
CA GLN A 90 -7.73 13.27 -5.76
C GLN A 90 -8.94 12.53 -6.37
N ASN A 91 -8.84 11.21 -6.52
CA ASN A 91 -9.87 10.39 -7.15
C ASN A 91 -10.78 9.62 -6.19
N ASN A 92 -10.42 9.58 -4.91
CA ASN A 92 -11.17 8.96 -3.82
C ASN A 92 -11.37 9.98 -2.69
N THR A 93 -11.55 11.25 -3.05
CA THR A 93 -12.08 12.24 -2.12
C THR A 93 -13.49 11.80 -1.76
N PRO A 94 -13.84 11.67 -0.48
CA PRO A 94 -15.22 11.86 -0.09
C PRO A 94 -15.56 13.28 -0.55
N GLN A 95 -16.36 13.42 -1.62
CA GLN A 95 -16.98 14.71 -1.98
C GLN A 95 -18.00 15.15 -0.92
N SER A 96 -17.81 14.80 0.35
CA SER A 96 -18.73 14.98 1.45
C SER A 96 -18.57 16.35 2.12
N PHE A 97 -18.26 17.40 1.37
CA PHE A 97 -18.44 18.75 1.89
C PHE A 97 -19.18 19.64 0.89
N GLU A 98 -18.91 19.48 -0.41
CA GLU A 98 -19.72 20.13 -1.44
C GLU A 98 -20.98 19.32 -1.81
N ALA A 99 -20.95 17.98 -1.77
CA ALA A 99 -22.14 17.15 -1.96
C ALA A 99 -23.04 17.05 -0.70
N GLU A 100 -22.50 17.25 0.50
CA GLU A 100 -23.28 17.26 1.75
C GLU A 100 -24.19 18.49 1.84
N ILE A 101 -23.73 19.64 1.31
CA ILE A 101 -24.50 20.89 1.29
C ILE A 101 -25.57 20.89 0.19
N ILE A 102 -25.32 20.27 -0.97
CA ILE A 102 -26.21 20.38 -2.15
C ILE A 102 -27.11 19.15 -2.36
N THR A 103 -26.70 17.96 -1.92
CA THR A 103 -27.41 16.69 -2.19
C THR A 103 -27.63 15.82 -0.97
N GLY A 104 -27.39 16.36 0.23
CA GLY A 104 -27.89 15.85 1.51
C GLY A 104 -27.73 14.35 1.67
N SER A 105 -26.52 13.88 2.01
CA SER A 105 -26.41 12.64 2.78
C SER A 105 -27.36 12.80 3.97
N PRO A 106 -28.51 12.12 4.00
CA PRO A 106 -29.54 12.49 4.94
C PRO A 106 -28.96 12.21 6.32
N ASN A 107 -28.93 13.24 7.17
CA ASN A 107 -28.47 13.11 8.56
C ASN A 107 -29.06 11.79 9.08
N PRO A 108 -28.24 10.80 9.48
CA PRO A 108 -28.73 9.47 9.80
C PRO A 108 -29.80 9.51 10.89
N ALA A 109 -29.70 10.47 11.81
CA ALA A 109 -30.72 10.72 12.82
C ALA A 109 -32.01 11.31 12.24
N SER A 110 -31.94 12.25 11.30
CA SER A 110 -33.13 12.80 10.63
C SER A 110 -33.79 11.77 9.71
N LYS A 111 -33.01 10.96 8.99
CA LYS A 111 -33.50 9.83 8.21
C LYS A 111 -34.21 8.83 9.12
N PHE A 112 -33.55 8.43 10.20
CA PHE A 112 -34.13 7.52 11.19
C PHE A 112 -35.43 8.07 11.77
N CYS A 113 -35.49 9.38 12.08
CA CYS A 113 -36.72 10.03 12.53
C CYS A 113 -37.86 9.88 11.50
N VAL A 114 -37.60 10.18 10.22
CA VAL A 114 -38.60 10.08 9.15
C VAL A 114 -39.03 8.63 8.91
N ASP A 115 -38.07 7.70 8.88
CA ASP A 115 -38.32 6.26 8.71
C ASP A 115 -39.16 5.68 9.88
N LYS A 116 -39.11 6.29 11.07
CA LYS A 116 -39.95 5.97 12.24
C LYS A 116 -41.27 6.74 12.30
N GLY A 117 -41.63 7.46 11.24
CA GLY A 117 -42.90 8.19 11.12
C GLY A 117 -42.94 9.54 11.82
N GLY A 118 -41.78 10.08 12.20
CA GLY A 118 -41.63 11.44 12.70
C GLY A 118 -41.31 12.44 11.60
N SER A 119 -41.16 13.71 11.98
CA SER A 119 -40.66 14.79 11.12
C SER A 119 -39.48 15.46 11.79
N SER A 120 -38.42 15.71 11.03
CA SER A 120 -37.24 16.42 11.51
C SER A 120 -37.52 17.92 11.56
N VAL A 121 -37.29 18.55 12.71
CA VAL A 121 -37.53 19.99 12.92
C VAL A 121 -36.35 20.63 13.62
N THR A 122 -35.81 21.70 13.05
CA THR A 122 -34.80 22.52 13.72
C THR A 122 -35.46 23.50 14.68
N ILE A 123 -35.05 23.45 15.96
CA ILE A 123 -35.48 24.39 17.00
C ILE A 123 -34.30 25.16 17.56
N LYS A 124 -34.54 26.38 18.04
CA LYS A 124 -33.55 27.22 18.72
C LYS A 124 -33.83 27.21 20.22
N ASP A 125 -32.79 27.03 21.03
CA ASP A 125 -32.89 27.22 22.48
C ASP A 125 -32.94 28.70 22.85
N ARG A 126 -33.12 29.00 24.15
CA ARG A 126 -33.16 30.38 24.68
C ARG A 126 -31.88 31.17 24.43
N LYS A 127 -30.75 30.48 24.22
CA LYS A 127 -29.44 31.08 23.91
C LYS A 127 -29.21 31.19 22.39
N GLY A 128 -30.18 30.82 21.57
CA GLY A 128 -30.11 30.84 20.11
C GLY A 128 -29.40 29.62 19.50
N LYS A 129 -29.00 28.62 20.30
CA LYS A 129 -28.37 27.40 19.79
C LYS A 129 -29.41 26.55 19.07
N GLN A 130 -29.12 26.18 17.83
CA GLN A 130 -29.98 25.31 17.04
C GLN A 130 -29.76 23.84 17.42
N LYS A 131 -30.84 23.07 17.47
CA LYS A 131 -30.84 21.60 17.58
C LYS A 131 -31.97 21.02 16.75
N ASN A 132 -31.81 19.79 16.25
CA ASN A 132 -32.86 19.09 15.51
C ASN A 132 -33.62 18.14 16.44
N VAL A 133 -34.94 18.17 16.36
CA VAL A 133 -35.83 17.30 17.14
C VAL A 133 -36.74 16.51 16.19
N CYS A 134 -36.94 15.24 16.52
CA CYS A 134 -37.91 14.38 15.87
C CYS A 134 -39.28 14.63 16.49
N LYS A 135 -40.23 15.12 15.68
CA LYS A 135 -41.61 15.40 16.09
C LYS A 135 -42.57 14.35 15.52
N PHE A 136 -43.33 13.71 16.39
CA PHE A 136 -44.34 12.73 16.02
C PHE A 136 -45.74 13.34 15.90
N LYS A 137 -46.65 12.65 15.22
CA LYS A 137 -48.05 13.11 15.01
C LYS A 137 -48.83 13.30 16.31
N ASN A 138 -48.52 12.53 17.35
CA ASN A 138 -49.10 12.67 18.69
C ASN A 138 -48.55 13.87 19.49
N GLY A 139 -47.63 14.66 18.90
CA GLY A 139 -47.02 15.83 19.53
C GLY A 139 -45.74 15.54 20.33
N THR A 140 -45.36 14.26 20.52
CA THR A 140 -44.10 13.89 21.17
C THR A 140 -42.91 14.45 20.40
N GLN A 141 -41.93 14.99 21.13
CA GLN A 141 -40.68 15.51 20.58
C GLN A 141 -39.50 14.91 21.33
N ILE A 142 -38.48 14.50 20.60
CA ILE A 142 -37.23 13.95 21.13
C ILE A 142 -36.06 14.49 20.32
N ASP A 143 -34.89 14.69 20.95
CA ASP A 143 -33.67 15.02 20.22
C ASP A 143 -33.35 13.91 19.20
N GLU A 144 -33.07 14.28 17.95
CA GLU A 144 -32.93 13.28 16.87
C GLU A 144 -31.77 12.33 17.11
N TRP A 145 -30.66 12.84 17.62
CA TRP A 145 -29.47 12.04 17.86
C TRP A 145 -29.63 11.15 19.08
N ASP A 146 -30.31 11.63 20.12
CA ASP A 146 -30.68 10.79 21.25
C ASP A 146 -31.63 9.68 20.83
N TYR A 147 -32.59 9.97 19.97
CA TYR A 147 -33.50 8.95 19.43
C TYR A 147 -32.76 7.92 18.59
N TYR A 148 -31.87 8.36 17.70
CA TYR A 148 -31.05 7.47 16.87
C TYR A 148 -30.17 6.53 17.71
N ARG A 149 -29.43 7.06 18.69
CA ARG A 149 -28.51 6.29 19.54
C ARG A 149 -29.21 5.33 20.50
N GLN A 150 -30.44 5.63 20.91
CA GLN A 150 -31.21 4.71 21.77
C GLN A 150 -31.75 3.50 21.00
N ASN A 151 -31.71 3.52 19.66
CA ASN A 151 -32.37 2.53 18.82
C ASN A 151 -31.43 1.88 17.79
N ASN A 152 -30.11 2.12 17.88
CA ASN A 152 -29.05 1.50 17.09
C ASN A 152 -27.82 1.29 17.99
#